data_AF-A0A835NU91-F1
#
_entry.id   AF-A0A835NU91-F1
#
_cell.length_a   1.000
_cell.length_b   1.000
_cell.length_c   1.000
_cell.angle_alpha   90.00
_cell.angle_beta   90.00
_cell.angle_gamma   90.00
#
_symmetry.space_group_name_H-M   'P 1'
#
loop_
_entity.id
_entity.type
_entity.pdbx_description
1 polymer ?
#
loop_
_entity_poly.entity_id
_entity_poly.type
_entity_poly.pdbx_seq_one_letter_code
_entity_poly.pdbx_strand_id
1 'polypeptide(L)'
;MSAGGIRACRGEKPAAMEESMSSMQQKAAELEHMAEVLITGEQLRLRLHEEKVIKDRRHHLKTYPNCFVAKELIDWLIDHKEASDRETAIKLVQKLLDHSIIHHVCDEHKEFKDVKLFYRFRKDDGTFPLDNEVKVFMRGQRLYEKLMSSENTLLQAREEEGVKYERSFVASEFMDWLVQEGEAATRSEAEQLGRRLLEHGIIQHASVAVKM
;
A
#
# COMPACT_ATOMS: atom_id res chain seq x y z
N MET A 1 43.12 29.95 -43.04
CA MET A 1 42.64 28.74 -42.33
C MET A 1 42.27 29.17 -40.92
N SER A 2 40.98 29.35 -40.64
CA SER A 2 40.51 29.67 -39.28
C SER A 2 39.40 28.69 -38.93
N ALA A 3 39.60 27.97 -37.83
CA ALA A 3 38.75 26.89 -37.37
C ALA A 3 37.42 27.43 -36.82
N GLY A 4 36.31 26.95 -37.38
CA GLY A 4 34.97 27.16 -36.83
C GLY A 4 34.74 26.23 -35.65
N GLY A 5 34.68 26.78 -34.44
CA GLY A 5 34.30 26.05 -33.24
C GLY A 5 32.81 25.72 -33.24
N ILE A 6 32.47 24.44 -33.19
CA ILE A 6 31.12 23.95 -32.96
C ILE A 6 30.78 24.25 -31.49
N ARG A 7 29.86 25.19 -31.29
CA ARG A 7 29.31 25.51 -29.98
C ARG A 7 28.37 24.35 -29.59
N ALA A 8 28.78 23.54 -28.63
CA ALA A 8 27.93 22.51 -28.04
C ALA A 8 26.70 23.18 -27.40
N CYS A 9 25.51 22.95 -27.96
CA CYS A 9 24.25 23.29 -27.31
C CYS A 9 24.14 22.41 -26.06
N ARG A 10 24.33 23.00 -24.87
CA ARG A 10 23.92 22.38 -23.61
C ARG A 10 22.40 22.31 -23.63
N GLY A 11 21.85 21.11 -23.77
CA GLY A 11 20.42 20.87 -23.61
C GLY A 11 20.03 21.10 -22.15
N GLU A 12 19.32 22.19 -21.88
CA GLU A 12 18.55 22.33 -20.65
C GLU A 12 17.40 21.32 -20.71
N LYS A 13 17.33 20.39 -19.75
CA LYS A 13 16.14 19.54 -19.58
C LYS A 13 14.93 20.46 -19.29
N PRO A 14 13.76 20.23 -19.91
CA PRO A 14 12.60 21.04 -19.62
C PRO A 14 12.13 20.79 -18.18
N ALA A 15 12.17 21.82 -17.33
CA ALA A 15 11.83 21.78 -15.91
C ALA A 15 10.47 21.11 -15.60
N ALA A 16 9.50 21.23 -16.52
CA ALA A 16 8.19 20.58 -16.41
C ALA A 16 8.26 19.03 -16.36
N MET A 17 9.27 18.42 -16.99
CA MET A 17 9.45 16.96 -16.95
C MET A 17 10.10 16.50 -15.64
N GLU A 18 10.97 17.32 -15.03
CA GLU A 18 11.55 17.05 -13.71
C GLU A 18 10.53 17.25 -12.58
N GLU A 19 9.68 18.26 -12.67
CA GLU A 19 8.56 18.49 -11.73
C GLU A 19 7.51 17.34 -11.78
N SER A 20 7.17 16.88 -12.99
CA SER A 20 6.25 15.74 -13.18
C SER A 20 6.81 14.43 -12.61
N MET A 21 8.09 14.14 -12.83
CA MET A 21 8.74 12.97 -12.25
C MET A 21 8.84 13.04 -10.71
N SER A 22 9.14 14.22 -10.16
CA SER A 22 9.19 14.42 -8.71
C SER A 22 7.82 14.23 -8.05
N SER A 23 6.75 14.70 -8.70
CA SER A 23 5.36 14.49 -8.25
C SER A 23 4.96 13.01 -8.27
N MET A 24 5.33 12.26 -9.31
CA MET A 24 5.06 10.82 -9.40
C MET A 24 5.81 10.02 -8.33
N GLN A 25 7.08 10.36 -8.07
CA GLN A 25 7.88 9.71 -7.02
C GLN A 25 7.31 9.96 -5.62
N GLN A 26 6.87 11.18 -5.34
CA GLN A 26 6.24 11.52 -4.07
C GLN A 26 4.92 10.75 -3.87
N LYS A 27 4.09 10.69 -4.91
CA LYS A 27 2.83 9.94 -4.86
C LYS A 27 3.07 8.44 -4.64
N ALA A 28 4.08 7.87 -5.28
CA ALA A 28 4.46 6.47 -5.07
C ALA A 28 4.89 6.20 -3.62
N ALA A 29 5.75 7.05 -3.05
CA ALA A 29 6.20 6.92 -1.67
C ALA A 29 5.04 7.06 -0.66
N GLU A 30 4.10 7.98 -0.89
CA GLU A 30 2.90 8.13 -0.06
C GLU A 30 2.01 6.88 -0.10
N LEU A 31 1.85 6.27 -1.28
CA LEU A 31 1.09 5.02 -1.45
C LEU A 31 1.79 3.82 -0.82
N GLU A 32 3.11 3.69 -0.97
CA GLU A 32 3.91 2.67 -0.31
C GLU A 32 3.79 2.78 1.21
N HIS A 33 3.91 4.00 1.75
CA HIS A 33 3.73 4.25 3.18
C HIS A 33 2.32 3.91 3.66
N MET A 34 1.30 4.32 2.90
CA MET A 34 -0.09 3.96 3.20
C MET A 34 -0.26 2.44 3.25
N ALA A 35 0.27 1.72 2.28
CA ALA A 35 0.16 0.27 2.21
C ALA A 35 0.86 -0.44 3.37
N GLU A 36 2.06 0.02 3.75
CA GLU A 36 2.77 -0.46 4.92
C GLU A 36 1.91 -0.30 6.19
N VAL A 37 1.30 0.86 6.37
CA VAL A 37 0.42 1.16 7.51
C VAL A 37 -0.83 0.27 7.49
N LEU A 38 -1.43 0.05 6.32
CA LEU A 38 -2.60 -0.84 6.15
C LEU A 38 -2.28 -2.30 6.47
N ILE A 39 -1.18 -2.82 5.95
CA ILE A 39 -0.74 -4.20 6.18
C ILE A 39 -0.42 -4.39 7.65
N THR A 40 0.36 -3.48 8.23
CA THR A 40 0.73 -3.53 9.64
C THR A 40 -0.52 -3.48 10.52
N GLY A 41 -1.47 -2.59 10.20
CA GLY A 41 -2.75 -2.50 10.90
C GLY A 41 -3.58 -3.78 10.82
N GLU A 42 -3.63 -4.44 9.66
CA GLU A 42 -4.32 -5.72 9.50
C GLU A 42 -3.63 -6.86 10.27
N GLN A 43 -2.30 -6.96 10.20
CA GLN A 43 -1.56 -7.99 10.94
C GLN A 43 -1.75 -7.84 12.46
N LEU A 44 -1.70 -6.60 12.95
CA LEU A 44 -2.01 -6.30 14.34
C LEU A 44 -3.45 -6.71 14.69
N ARG A 45 -4.43 -6.35 13.86
CA ARG A 45 -5.84 -6.74 14.07
C ARG A 45 -6.00 -8.25 14.22
N LEU A 46 -5.40 -9.03 13.33
CA LEU A 46 -5.49 -10.50 13.35
C LEU A 46 -4.92 -11.09 14.64
N ARG A 47 -3.73 -10.64 15.07
CA ARG A 47 -3.09 -11.09 16.31
C ARG A 47 -3.91 -10.74 17.55
N LEU A 48 -4.45 -9.52 17.61
CA LEU A 48 -5.28 -9.08 18.73
C LEU A 48 -6.61 -9.86 18.84
N HIS A 49 -7.16 -10.35 17.72
CA HIS A 49 -8.31 -11.26 17.70
C HIS A 49 -7.95 -12.68 18.17
N GLU A 50 -6.80 -13.18 17.72
CA GLU A 50 -6.27 -14.48 18.13
C GLU A 50 -6.06 -14.53 19.65
N GLU A 51 -5.41 -13.50 20.20
CA GLU A 51 -5.07 -13.39 21.62
C GLU A 51 -6.21 -12.85 22.50
N LYS A 52 -7.42 -12.64 21.94
CA LYS A 52 -8.62 -12.19 22.67
C LYS A 52 -8.46 -10.84 23.38
N VAL A 53 -7.59 -9.98 22.85
CA VAL A 53 -7.52 -8.57 23.23
C VAL A 53 -8.72 -7.83 22.65
N ILE A 54 -9.08 -8.14 21.40
CA ILE A 54 -10.34 -7.69 20.79
C ILE A 54 -11.47 -8.60 21.24
N LYS A 55 -12.51 -8.01 21.84
CA LYS A 55 -13.70 -8.72 22.34
C LYS A 55 -14.81 -7.75 22.69
N ASP A 56 -16.02 -8.28 22.84
CA ASP A 56 -17.18 -7.53 23.30
C ASP A 56 -16.98 -7.04 24.73
N ARG A 57 -17.27 -5.76 24.97
CA ARG A 57 -17.22 -5.15 26.31
C ARG A 57 -18.49 -4.39 26.61
N ARG A 58 -18.91 -4.39 27.88
CA ARG A 58 -20.13 -3.70 28.34
C ARG A 58 -19.76 -2.50 29.21
N HIS A 59 -20.37 -1.34 28.93
CA HIS A 59 -20.21 -0.13 29.72
C HIS A 59 -21.51 0.69 29.71
N HIS A 60 -21.94 1.18 30.89
CA HIS A 60 -23.22 1.89 31.09
C HIS A 60 -24.41 1.27 30.33
N LEU A 61 -24.63 -0.03 30.57
CA LEU A 61 -25.70 -0.84 29.94
C LEU A 61 -25.60 -1.04 28.43
N LYS A 62 -24.63 -0.43 27.74
CA LYS A 62 -24.36 -0.62 26.31
C LYS A 62 -23.26 -1.66 26.10
N THR A 63 -23.46 -2.55 25.13
CA THR A 63 -22.44 -3.49 24.67
C THR A 63 -21.75 -2.92 23.44
N TYR A 64 -20.42 -2.92 23.47
CA TYR A 64 -19.54 -2.52 22.38
C TYR A 64 -18.88 -3.79 21.84
N PRO A 65 -19.34 -4.32 20.69
CA PRO A 65 -18.76 -5.51 20.11
C PRO A 65 -17.35 -5.24 19.57
N ASN A 66 -16.52 -6.29 19.45
CA ASN A 66 -15.22 -6.26 18.77
C ASN A 66 -14.36 -5.01 19.07
N CYS A 67 -14.27 -4.60 20.34
CA CYS A 67 -13.47 -3.45 20.74
C CYS A 67 -12.22 -3.87 21.50
N PHE A 68 -11.34 -2.93 21.81
CA PHE A 68 -10.21 -3.08 22.72
C PHE A 68 -10.08 -1.85 23.63
N VAL A 69 -9.47 -2.01 24.79
CA VAL A 69 -9.17 -0.89 25.69
C VAL A 69 -7.83 -0.28 25.27
N ALA A 70 -7.75 1.03 25.09
CA ALA A 70 -6.53 1.71 24.66
C ALA A 70 -5.32 1.35 25.53
N LYS A 71 -5.46 1.42 26.86
CA LYS A 71 -4.39 1.04 27.77
C LYS A 71 -3.93 -0.42 27.62
N GLU A 72 -4.87 -1.36 27.45
CA GLU A 72 -4.55 -2.78 27.26
C GLU A 72 -3.80 -3.01 25.95
N LEU A 73 -4.13 -2.28 24.88
CA LEU A 73 -3.39 -2.35 23.63
C LEU A 73 -1.95 -1.86 23.79
N ILE A 74 -1.74 -0.76 24.51
CA ILE A 74 -0.40 -0.22 24.75
C ILE A 74 0.44 -1.18 25.60
N ASP A 75 -0.14 -1.76 26.65
CA ASP A 75 0.50 -2.82 27.44
C ASP A 75 0.92 -3.99 26.53
N TRP A 76 -0.02 -4.46 25.69
CA TRP A 76 0.20 -5.57 24.76
C TRP A 76 1.33 -5.30 23.77
N LEU A 77 1.40 -4.10 23.18
CA LEU A 77 2.46 -3.72 22.23
C LEU A 77 3.85 -3.75 22.87
N ILE A 78 3.97 -3.34 24.13
CA ILE A 78 5.23 -3.37 24.87
C ILE A 78 5.60 -4.81 25.21
N ASP A 79 4.66 -5.57 25.77
CA ASP A 79 4.89 -6.96 26.19
C ASP A 79 5.31 -7.86 25.02
N HIS A 80 4.76 -7.62 23.84
CA HIS A 80 5.09 -8.35 22.60
C HIS A 80 6.28 -7.75 21.84
N LYS A 81 6.93 -6.70 22.37
CA LYS A 81 8.07 -6.01 21.77
C LYS A 81 7.79 -5.39 20.39
N GLU A 82 6.53 -5.06 20.12
CA GLU A 82 6.11 -4.27 18.96
C GLU A 82 6.51 -2.79 19.11
N ALA A 83 6.67 -2.33 20.35
CA ALA A 83 7.17 -1.01 20.69
C ALA A 83 8.23 -1.09 21.80
N SER A 84 9.25 -0.24 21.71
CA SER A 84 10.32 -0.14 22.72
C SER A 84 9.83 0.43 24.05
N ASP A 85 8.83 1.31 23.99
CA ASP A 85 8.30 2.06 25.11
C ASP A 85 6.87 2.54 24.82
N ARG A 86 6.24 3.08 25.87
CA ARG A 86 4.85 3.55 25.84
C ARG A 86 4.64 4.74 24.89
N GLU A 87 5.62 5.63 24.75
CA GLU A 87 5.49 6.81 23.86
C GLU A 87 5.51 6.36 22.40
N THR A 88 6.42 5.44 22.06
CA THR A 88 6.50 4.81 20.74
C THR A 88 5.22 4.04 20.42
N ALA A 89 4.68 3.27 21.37
CA ALA A 89 3.40 2.58 21.20
C ALA A 89 2.25 3.56 20.90
N ILE A 90 2.16 4.66 21.65
CA ILE A 90 1.16 5.71 21.42
C ILE A 90 1.29 6.31 20.02
N LYS A 91 2.51 6.62 19.56
CA LYS A 91 2.75 7.13 18.20
C LYS A 91 2.32 6.13 17.12
N LEU A 92 2.61 4.84 17.31
CA LEU A 92 2.20 3.80 16.37
C LEU A 92 0.67 3.71 16.29
N VAL A 93 -0.01 3.68 17.43
CA VAL A 93 -1.48 3.59 17.46
C VAL A 93 -2.14 4.89 16.96
N GLN A 94 -1.52 6.05 17.21
CA GLN A 94 -1.97 7.33 16.63
C GLN A 94 -1.94 7.27 15.10
N LYS A 95 -0.89 6.71 14.48
CA LYS A 95 -0.86 6.53 13.02
C LYS A 95 -2.03 5.67 12.53
N LEU A 96 -2.37 4.59 13.24
CA LEU A 96 -3.53 3.78 12.88
C LEU A 96 -4.85 4.58 12.97
N LEU A 97 -4.96 5.50 13.93
CA LEU A 97 -6.11 6.38 14.08
C LEU A 97 -6.19 7.43 12.96
N ASP A 98 -5.05 8.08 12.65
CA ASP A 98 -4.93 9.10 11.60
C ASP A 98 -5.28 8.54 10.21
N HIS A 99 -4.84 7.31 9.94
CA HIS A 99 -5.14 6.58 8.71
C HIS A 99 -6.50 5.86 8.74
N SER A 100 -7.36 6.16 9.72
CA SER A 100 -8.70 5.58 9.85
C SER A 100 -8.74 4.05 9.91
N ILE A 101 -7.67 3.39 10.32
CA ILE A 101 -7.63 1.94 10.54
C ILE A 101 -8.40 1.57 11.81
N ILE A 102 -8.23 2.39 12.85
CA ILE A 102 -8.98 2.31 14.10
C ILE A 102 -9.78 3.58 14.35
N HIS A 103 -10.72 3.53 15.29
CA HIS A 103 -11.45 4.69 15.77
C HIS A 103 -11.90 4.52 17.22
N HIS A 104 -12.19 5.62 17.90
CA HIS A 104 -12.88 5.59 19.19
C HIS A 104 -14.32 5.13 18.98
N VAL A 105 -14.86 4.26 19.82
CA VAL A 105 -16.20 3.65 19.60
C VAL A 105 -17.37 4.64 19.57
N CYS A 106 -17.16 5.89 20.00
CA CYS A 106 -18.14 6.98 19.88
C CYS A 106 -17.68 8.09 18.90
N ASP A 107 -16.53 7.94 18.23
CA ASP A 107 -15.92 8.93 17.32
C ASP A 107 -15.65 10.32 17.94
N GLU A 108 -15.70 10.44 19.27
CA GLU A 108 -15.48 11.70 20.01
C GLU A 108 -13.99 12.12 20.15
N HIS A 109 -13.04 11.27 19.76
CA HIS A 109 -11.61 11.51 20.00
C HIS A 109 -10.79 11.34 18.73
N LYS A 110 -10.17 12.43 18.28
CA LYS A 110 -9.24 12.47 17.14
C LYS A 110 -7.80 12.10 17.52
N GLU A 111 -7.46 12.29 18.78
CA GLU A 111 -6.17 11.89 19.34
C GLU A 111 -6.35 10.62 20.17
N PHE A 112 -5.45 9.67 19.98
CA PHE A 112 -5.38 8.46 20.77
C PHE A 112 -5.01 8.82 22.21
N LYS A 113 -5.71 8.19 23.15
CA LYS A 113 -5.49 8.41 24.58
C LYS A 113 -5.25 7.09 25.27
N ASP A 114 -4.07 6.96 25.87
CA ASP A 114 -3.65 5.82 26.68
C ASP A 114 -4.34 5.79 28.06
N VAL A 115 -5.65 5.60 28.02
CA VAL A 115 -6.54 5.53 29.18
C VAL A 115 -7.58 4.44 28.95
N LYS A 116 -8.53 4.26 29.88
CA LYS A 116 -9.59 3.23 29.77
C LYS A 116 -10.72 3.63 28.80
N LEU A 117 -10.37 3.99 27.58
CA LEU A 117 -11.30 4.25 26.48
C LEU A 117 -11.36 3.05 25.54
N PHE A 118 -12.49 2.88 24.87
CA PHE A 118 -12.68 1.80 23.91
C PHE A 118 -12.42 2.30 22.49
N TYR A 119 -11.58 1.55 21.79
CA TYR A 119 -11.32 1.74 20.36
C TYR A 119 -11.67 0.47 19.61
N ARG A 120 -11.79 0.58 18.30
CA ARG A 120 -12.20 -0.51 17.41
C ARG A 120 -11.48 -0.38 16.08
N PHE A 121 -11.14 -1.50 15.46
CA PHE A 121 -10.74 -1.54 14.06
C PHE A 121 -11.95 -1.32 13.17
N ARG A 122 -11.90 -0.33 12.27
CA ARG A 122 -13.03 -0.03 11.38
C ARG A 122 -13.40 -1.21 10.47
N LYS A 123 -12.47 -2.14 10.23
CA LYS A 123 -12.74 -3.37 9.49
C LYS A 123 -13.66 -4.33 10.24
N ASP A 124 -13.68 -4.28 11.58
CA ASP A 124 -14.52 -5.14 12.43
C ASP A 124 -15.99 -4.68 12.50
N ASP A 125 -16.30 -3.47 12.03
CA ASP A 125 -17.69 -2.97 11.91
C ASP A 125 -18.05 -2.42 10.54
N GLY A 126 -17.20 -2.66 9.54
CA GLY A 126 -17.46 -2.30 8.15
C GLY A 126 -17.36 -0.80 7.84
N THR A 127 -16.83 0.01 8.76
CA THR A 127 -16.64 1.45 8.56
C THR A 127 -15.30 1.80 7.91
N PHE A 128 -14.46 0.82 7.58
CA PHE A 128 -13.12 1.07 7.04
C PHE A 128 -13.20 1.73 5.66
N PRO A 129 -12.65 2.95 5.48
CA PRO A 129 -12.73 3.66 4.22
C PRO A 129 -11.79 3.03 3.20
N LEU A 130 -12.32 2.08 2.42
CA LEU A 130 -11.63 1.57 1.24
C LEU A 130 -12.08 2.39 0.04
N ASP A 131 -11.39 3.51 -0.22
CA ASP A 131 -11.54 4.19 -1.50
C ASP A 131 -11.04 3.30 -2.66
N ASN A 132 -11.36 3.72 -3.89
CA ASN A 132 -11.01 2.93 -5.06
C ASN A 132 -9.50 2.86 -5.31
N GLU A 133 -8.73 3.87 -4.90
CA GLU A 133 -7.29 3.94 -5.11
C GLU A 133 -6.56 2.94 -4.19
N VAL A 134 -6.93 2.91 -2.91
CA VAL A 134 -6.42 1.94 -1.92
C VAL A 134 -6.78 0.50 -2.31
N LYS A 135 -7.99 0.27 -2.85
CA LYS A 135 -8.39 -1.06 -3.35
C LYS A 135 -7.53 -1.52 -4.52
N VAL A 136 -7.23 -0.62 -5.46
CA VAL A 136 -6.38 -0.94 -6.63
C VAL A 136 -4.96 -1.22 -6.17
N PHE A 137 -4.42 -0.38 -5.29
CA PHE A 137 -3.08 -0.55 -4.74
C PHE A 137 -2.93 -1.88 -4.01
N MET A 138 -3.82 -2.18 -3.04
CA MET A 138 -3.75 -3.44 -2.29
C MET A 138 -3.89 -4.66 -3.19
N ARG A 139 -4.69 -4.56 -4.27
CA ARG A 139 -4.76 -5.62 -5.27
C ARG A 139 -3.44 -5.75 -6.03
N GLY A 140 -2.87 -4.63 -6.47
CA GLY A 140 -1.55 -4.56 -7.10
C GLY A 140 -0.44 -5.21 -6.27
N GLN A 141 -0.39 -4.93 -4.97
CA GLN A 141 0.59 -5.51 -4.08
C GLN A 141 0.47 -7.04 -3.97
N ARG A 142 -0.75 -7.56 -3.80
CA ARG A 142 -0.97 -9.02 -3.79
C ARG A 142 -0.56 -9.67 -5.12
N LEU A 143 -0.81 -8.99 -6.25
CA LEU A 143 -0.34 -9.47 -7.55
C LEU A 143 1.19 -9.49 -7.62
N TYR A 144 1.86 -8.44 -7.12
CA TYR A 144 3.31 -8.40 -7.06
C TYR A 144 3.91 -9.53 -6.21
N GLU A 145 3.36 -9.80 -5.02
CA GLU A 145 3.79 -10.92 -4.17
C GLU A 145 3.66 -12.27 -4.90
N LYS A 146 2.54 -12.50 -5.59
CA LYS A 146 2.34 -13.70 -6.42
C LYS A 146 3.33 -13.79 -7.59
N LEU A 147 3.64 -12.66 -8.23
CA LEU A 147 4.61 -12.60 -9.33
C LEU A 147 6.04 -12.81 -8.85
N MET A 148 6.36 -12.42 -7.62
CA MET A 148 7.68 -12.60 -7.01
C MET A 148 7.85 -13.98 -6.35
N SER A 149 6.79 -14.78 -6.25
CA SER A 149 6.89 -16.17 -5.80
C SER A 149 7.81 -16.97 -6.72
N SER A 150 8.65 -17.84 -6.15
CA SER A 150 9.62 -18.67 -6.89
C SER A 150 9.01 -19.60 -7.93
N GLU A 151 7.70 -19.84 -7.86
CA GLU A 151 6.94 -20.68 -8.80
C GLU A 151 6.46 -19.90 -10.04
N ASN A 152 6.60 -18.58 -10.05
CA ASN A 152 6.10 -17.74 -11.14
C ASN A 152 7.14 -17.56 -12.25
N THR A 153 6.76 -17.90 -13.49
CA THR A 153 7.62 -17.76 -14.67
C THR A 153 7.34 -16.52 -15.50
N LEU A 154 6.38 -15.68 -15.11
CA LEU A 154 5.92 -14.56 -15.94
C LEU A 154 6.93 -13.40 -15.95
N LEU A 155 7.50 -13.06 -14.78
CA LEU A 155 8.52 -12.02 -14.66
C LEU A 155 9.87 -12.55 -15.14
N GLN A 156 10.33 -12.06 -16.28
CA GLN A 156 11.59 -12.50 -16.90
C GLN A 156 12.46 -11.32 -17.33
N ALA A 157 13.76 -11.57 -17.47
CA ALA A 157 14.65 -10.70 -18.20
C ALA A 157 14.38 -10.85 -19.71
N ARG A 158 14.13 -9.74 -20.41
CA ARG A 158 13.87 -9.74 -21.86
C ARG A 158 14.77 -8.71 -22.55
N GLU A 159 15.07 -8.93 -23.82
CA GLU A 159 15.89 -8.03 -24.62
C GLU A 159 15.14 -7.63 -25.88
N GLU A 160 15.04 -6.32 -26.13
CA GLU A 160 14.41 -5.75 -27.32
C GLU A 160 15.30 -4.62 -27.83
N GLU A 161 15.68 -4.67 -29.11
CA GLU A 161 16.60 -3.70 -29.75
C GLU A 161 17.92 -3.48 -29.00
N GLY A 162 18.44 -4.52 -28.32
CA GLY A 162 19.68 -4.44 -27.53
C GLY A 162 19.51 -3.82 -26.14
N VAL A 163 18.28 -3.48 -25.75
CA VAL A 163 17.95 -3.00 -24.40
C VAL A 163 17.41 -4.16 -23.58
N LYS A 164 18.02 -4.38 -22.41
CA LYS A 164 17.59 -5.41 -21.47
C LYS A 164 16.58 -4.85 -20.47
N TYR A 165 15.44 -5.52 -20.35
CA TYR A 165 14.36 -5.22 -19.42
C TYR A 165 14.30 -6.32 -18.35
N GLU A 166 14.70 -5.99 -17.14
CA GLU A 166 14.60 -6.89 -16.00
C GLU A 166 13.17 -6.94 -15.46
N ARG A 167 12.74 -8.12 -14.98
CA ARG A 167 11.42 -8.33 -14.36
C ARG A 167 10.27 -7.77 -15.23
N SER A 168 10.28 -8.15 -16.50
CA SER A 168 9.29 -7.73 -17.50
C SER A 168 8.40 -8.89 -17.92
N PHE A 169 7.21 -8.57 -18.41
CA PHE A 169 6.23 -9.53 -18.93
C PHE A 169 5.59 -8.98 -20.21
N VAL A 170 5.09 -9.87 -21.06
CA VAL A 170 4.27 -9.48 -22.21
C VAL A 170 2.84 -9.26 -21.73
N ALA A 171 2.21 -8.17 -22.18
CA ALA A 171 0.87 -7.82 -21.72
C ALA A 171 -0.16 -8.94 -21.94
N SER A 172 -0.11 -9.64 -23.08
CA SER A 172 -1.01 -10.76 -23.37
C SER A 172 -0.84 -11.92 -22.40
N GLU A 173 0.41 -12.27 -22.05
CA GLU A 173 0.73 -13.33 -21.09
C GLU A 173 0.27 -12.95 -19.68
N PHE A 174 0.40 -11.67 -19.31
CA PHE A 174 -0.10 -11.16 -18.04
C PHE A 174 -1.62 -11.27 -17.93
N MET A 175 -2.38 -11.00 -19.01
CA MET A 175 -3.83 -11.19 -18.99
C MET A 175 -4.23 -12.65 -18.79
N ASP A 176 -3.53 -13.57 -19.45
CA ASP A 176 -3.77 -15.01 -19.28
C ASP A 176 -3.46 -15.46 -17.86
N TRP A 177 -2.34 -14.99 -17.31
CA TRP A 177 -1.95 -15.26 -15.93
C TRP A 177 -2.97 -14.74 -14.91
N LEU A 178 -3.49 -13.52 -15.09
CA LEU A 178 -4.53 -12.97 -14.21
C LEU A 178 -5.79 -13.84 -14.18
N VAL A 179 -6.20 -14.40 -15.32
CA VAL A 179 -7.35 -15.32 -15.38
C VAL A 179 -7.03 -16.64 -14.70
N GLN A 180 -5.84 -17.21 -14.96
CA GLN A 180 -5.39 -18.46 -14.37
C GLN A 180 -5.32 -18.39 -12.83
N GLU A 181 -4.86 -17.27 -12.28
CA GLU A 181 -4.76 -17.03 -10.83
C GLU A 181 -6.11 -16.71 -10.16
N GLY A 182 -7.20 -16.69 -10.92
CA GLY A 182 -8.53 -16.32 -10.43
C GLY A 182 -8.67 -14.83 -10.10
N GLU A 183 -7.72 -14.00 -10.55
CA GLU A 183 -7.77 -12.55 -10.36
C GLU A 183 -8.73 -11.88 -11.34
N ALA A 184 -9.14 -12.55 -12.41
CA ALA A 184 -10.20 -12.10 -13.31
C ALA A 184 -11.00 -13.30 -13.82
N ALA A 185 -12.32 -13.18 -13.96
CA ALA A 185 -13.14 -14.29 -14.47
C ALA A 185 -13.05 -14.39 -16.01
N THR A 186 -12.73 -13.28 -16.68
CA THR A 186 -12.60 -13.23 -18.14
C THR A 186 -11.37 -12.45 -18.57
N ARG A 187 -10.93 -12.66 -19.82
CA ARG A 187 -9.85 -11.87 -20.42
C ARG A 187 -10.17 -10.38 -20.48
N SER A 188 -11.43 -10.01 -20.69
CA SER A 188 -11.86 -8.61 -20.70
C SER A 188 -11.73 -7.96 -19.32
N GLU A 189 -12.10 -8.68 -18.26
CA GLU A 189 -11.89 -8.22 -16.89
C GLU A 189 -10.40 -8.10 -16.54
N ALA A 190 -9.57 -9.04 -17.02
CA ALA A 190 -8.12 -8.98 -16.85
C ALA A 190 -7.53 -7.73 -17.52
N GLU A 191 -7.97 -7.39 -18.73
CA GLU A 191 -7.55 -6.16 -19.41
C GLU A 191 -7.96 -4.89 -18.65
N GLN A 192 -9.20 -4.84 -18.14
CA GLN A 192 -9.65 -3.72 -17.31
C GLN A 192 -8.81 -3.58 -16.04
N LEU A 193 -8.48 -4.70 -15.40
CA LEU A 193 -7.57 -4.72 -14.26
C LEU A 193 -6.19 -4.20 -14.64
N GLY A 194 -5.60 -4.70 -15.74
CA GLY A 194 -4.30 -4.24 -16.24
C GLY A 194 -4.27 -2.74 -16.53
N ARG A 195 -5.32 -2.18 -17.14
CA ARG A 195 -5.44 -0.73 -17.37
C ARG A 195 -5.47 0.04 -16.05
N ARG A 196 -6.23 -0.42 -15.06
CA ARG A 196 -6.24 0.22 -13.74
C ARG A 196 -4.87 0.17 -13.06
N LEU A 197 -4.14 -0.95 -13.19
CA LEU A 197 -2.79 -1.05 -12.64
C LEU A 197 -1.83 -0.06 -13.33
N LEU A 198 -1.98 0.17 -14.64
CA LEU A 198 -1.22 1.18 -15.39
C LEU A 198 -1.59 2.61 -14.96
N GLU A 199 -2.88 2.92 -14.89
CA GLU A 199 -3.41 4.25 -14.51
C GLU A 199 -2.94 4.67 -13.11
N HIS A 200 -2.82 3.70 -12.20
CA HIS A 200 -2.35 3.90 -10.84
C HIS A 200 -0.83 3.72 -10.66
N GLY A 201 -0.08 3.49 -11.75
CA GLY A 201 1.39 3.40 -11.72
C GLY A 201 1.96 2.15 -11.03
N ILE A 202 1.13 1.12 -10.81
CA ILE A 202 1.54 -0.14 -10.18
C ILE A 202 2.35 -0.99 -11.17
N ILE A 203 1.96 -0.96 -12.44
CA ILE A 203 2.74 -1.48 -13.56
C ILE A 203 2.96 -0.34 -14.55
N GLN A 204 3.99 -0.46 -15.37
CA GLN A 204 4.32 0.56 -16.37
C GLN A 204 4.68 -0.08 -17.71
N HIS A 205 4.45 0.65 -18.79
CA HIS A 205 5.03 0.28 -20.08
C HIS A 205 6.55 0.42 -20.00
N ALA A 206 7.25 -0.65 -20.33
CA ALA A 206 8.68 -0.60 -20.56
C ALA A 206 8.94 0.13 -21.89
N SER A 207 8.92 1.46 -21.88
CA SER A 207 9.31 2.23 -23.06
C SER A 207 10.83 2.14 -23.24
N VAL A 208 11.28 2.02 -24.49
CA VAL A 208 12.63 2.43 -24.86
C VAL A 208 12.69 3.91 -24.51
N ALA A 209 13.31 4.26 -23.37
CA ALA A 209 13.78 5.61 -23.19
C ALA A 209 14.81 5.83 -24.30
N VAL A 210 14.35 6.36 -25.43
CA VAL A 210 15.20 6.83 -26.50
C VAL A 210 16.03 7.94 -25.86
N LYS A 211 17.22 7.58 -25.39
CA LYS A 211 18.29 8.52 -25.12
C LYS A 211 18.63 9.13 -26.49
N MET A 212 18.12 10.33 -26.75
CA MET A 212 18.75 11.28 -27.66
C MET A 212 19.58 12.26 -26.86
#